data_AF-A0A348UMC3-F1
#
_entry.id   AF-A0A348UMC3-F1
#
_cell.length_a   1.000
_cell.length_b   1.000
_cell.length_c   1.000
_cell.angle_alpha   90.00
_cell.angle_beta   90.00
_cell.angle_gamma   90.00
#
_symmetry.space_group_name_H-M   'P 1'
#
loop_
_entity.id
_entity.type
_entity.pdbx_description
1 polymer ?
#
loop_
_entity_poly.entity_id
_entity_poly.type
_entity_poly.pdbx_seq_one_letter_code
_entity_poly.pdbx_strand_id
1 'polypeptide(L)'
;MQPPPDNVYLITDALPTQDEDPPRGATVDGRTRLKLFAEAIREVPAQVPVNVILFPMEGDPMAAAAFWNLARTSGGSFISPSRDWP
;
A
#
# COMPACT_ATOMS: atom_id res chain seq x y z
N MET A 1 20.17 9.63 18.16
CA MET A 1 18.83 10.08 17.72
C MET A 1 18.52 9.41 16.39
N GLN A 2 17.34 8.80 16.23
CA GLN A 2 16.84 8.27 14.96
C GLN A 2 15.74 9.21 14.46
N PRO A 3 16.03 10.12 13.53
CA PRO A 3 15.02 11.03 12.99
C PRO A 3 14.00 10.24 12.13
N PRO A 4 12.76 10.72 12.02
CA PRO A 4 11.78 10.15 11.09
C PRO A 4 12.26 10.33 9.64
N PRO A 5 11.83 9.47 8.70
CA PRO A 5 12.15 9.59 7.29
C PRO A 5 11.49 10.81 6.65
N ASP A 6 12.16 11.42 5.67
CA ASP A 6 11.61 12.54 4.90
C ASP A 6 10.63 12.08 3.80
N ASN A 7 10.79 10.86 3.28
CA ASN A 7 9.97 10.28 2.21
C ASN A 7 9.94 8.76 2.34
N VAL A 8 8.80 8.16 2.02
CA VAL A 8 8.64 6.70 1.90
C VAL A 8 8.31 6.35 0.46
N TYR A 9 8.98 5.32 -0.08
CA TYR A 9 8.65 4.74 -1.38
C TYR A 9 8.12 3.32 -1.17
N LEU A 10 6.86 3.11 -1.51
CA LEU A 10 6.19 1.83 -1.46
C LEU A 10 6.12 1.24 -2.87
N ILE A 11 6.70 0.07 -3.04
CA ILE A 11 6.66 -0.69 -4.29
C ILE A 11 5.86 -1.95 -4.03
N THR A 12 4.75 -2.12 -4.74
CA THR A 12 3.80 -3.20 -4.47
C THR A 12 2.96 -3.52 -5.69
N ASP A 13 2.21 -4.60 -5.62
CA ASP A 13 1.38 -5.16 -6.69
C ASP A 13 -0.08 -5.38 -6.26
N ALA A 14 -0.37 -5.43 -4.95
CA ALA A 14 -1.68 -5.70 -4.40
C ALA A 14 -1.83 -5.18 -2.96
N LEU A 15 -3.03 -5.27 -2.40
CA LEU A 15 -3.27 -4.98 -0.99
C LEU A 15 -2.66 -6.08 -0.09
N PRO A 16 -2.30 -5.74 1.16
CA PRO A 16 -1.77 -6.71 2.12
C PRO A 16 -2.75 -7.86 2.35
N THR A 17 -2.20 -9.06 2.44
CA THR A 17 -2.94 -10.30 2.76
C THR A 17 -2.62 -10.83 4.16
N GLN A 18 -1.72 -10.17 4.89
CA GLN A 18 -1.29 -10.55 6.23
C GLN A 18 -1.19 -9.32 7.12
N ASP A 19 -1.28 -9.54 8.43
CA ASP A 19 -1.01 -8.56 9.47
C ASP A 19 0.29 -8.97 10.21
N GLU A 20 0.55 -8.43 11.40
CA GLU A 20 1.63 -8.93 12.29
C GLU A 20 1.57 -10.45 12.51
N ASP A 21 0.36 -10.98 12.69
CA ASP A 21 0.11 -12.42 12.77
C ASP A 21 -0.30 -12.99 11.39
N PRO A 22 0.20 -14.18 11.00
CA PRO A 22 -0.16 -14.79 9.74
C PRO A 22 -1.65 -15.18 9.70
N PRO A 23 -2.29 -15.12 8.51
CA PRO A 23 -3.69 -15.48 8.37
C PRO A 23 -3.89 -16.96 8.68
N ARG A 24 -5.02 -17.29 9.33
CA ARG A 24 -5.38 -18.68 9.67
C ARG A 24 -5.76 -19.55 8.47
N GLY A 25 -5.94 -18.95 7.29
CA GLY A 25 -6.37 -19.63 6.07
C GLY A 25 -5.47 -19.29 4.88
N ALA A 26 -5.58 -20.08 3.81
CA ALA A 26 -4.75 -19.94 2.61
C ALA A 26 -5.14 -18.75 1.71
N THR A 27 -6.29 -18.12 1.94
CA THR A 27 -6.80 -17.01 1.12
C THR A 27 -7.44 -15.92 1.97
N VAL A 28 -7.44 -14.70 1.44
CA VAL A 28 -8.00 -13.51 2.09
C VAL A 28 -8.87 -12.77 1.09
N ASP A 29 -10.11 -12.46 1.50
CA ASP A 29 -11.09 -11.76 0.66
C ASP A 29 -10.76 -10.26 0.52
N GLY A 30 -11.35 -9.60 -0.47
CA GLY A 30 -11.05 -8.19 -0.76
C GLY A 30 -11.38 -7.23 0.40
N ARG A 31 -12.41 -7.53 1.20
CA ARG A 31 -12.77 -6.72 2.37
C ARG A 31 -11.72 -6.83 3.47
N THR A 32 -11.21 -8.03 3.72
CA THR A 32 -10.17 -8.24 4.71
C THR A 32 -8.87 -7.57 4.28
N ARG A 33 -8.51 -7.64 2.99
CA ARG A 33 -7.34 -6.91 2.46
C ARG A 33 -7.43 -5.40 2.70
N LEU A 34 -8.60 -4.80 2.47
CA LEU A 34 -8.83 -3.38 2.78
C LEU A 34 -8.72 -3.07 4.27
N LYS A 35 -9.20 -3.98 5.14
CA LYS A 35 -9.05 -3.85 6.59
C LYS A 35 -7.57 -3.89 7.00
N LEU A 36 -6.82 -4.87 6.50
CA LEU A 36 -5.39 -5.01 6.74
C LEU A 36 -4.64 -3.75 6.28
N PHE A 37 -4.98 -3.25 5.10
CA PHE A 37 -4.44 -1.98 4.60
C PHE A 37 -4.76 -0.81 5.52
N ALA A 38 -6.01 -0.69 5.96
CA ALA A 38 -6.45 0.38 6.85
C ALA A 38 -5.75 0.34 8.22
N GLU A 39 -5.46 -0.84 8.77
CA GLU A 39 -4.67 -0.95 10.00
C GLU A 39 -3.20 -0.62 9.73
N ALA A 40 -2.60 -1.15 8.66
CA ALA A 40 -1.20 -0.88 8.31
C ALA A 40 -0.89 0.61 8.12
N ILE A 41 -1.79 1.38 7.49
CA ILE A 41 -1.56 2.82 7.28
C ILE A 41 -1.62 3.64 8.58
N ARG A 42 -2.15 3.10 9.70
CA ARG A 42 -2.18 3.80 10.99
C ARG A 42 -0.82 3.83 11.67
N GLU A 43 0.04 2.86 11.33
CA GLU A 43 1.42 2.78 11.82
C GLU A 43 2.37 3.67 11.01
N VAL A 44 1.92 4.19 9.86
CA VAL A 44 2.72 5.12 9.06
C VAL A 44 2.80 6.47 9.77
N PRO A 45 4.01 7.02 10.02
CA PRO A 45 4.17 8.31 10.67
C PRO A 45 3.38 9.41 9.95
N ALA A 46 2.61 10.17 10.73
CA ALA A 46 1.92 11.35 10.22
C ALA A 46 2.95 12.32 9.61
N GLN A 47 2.57 12.98 8.51
CA GLN A 47 3.35 14.02 7.81
C GLN A 47 4.55 13.53 6.96
N VAL A 48 4.72 12.23 6.75
CA VAL A 48 5.71 11.72 5.79
C VAL A 48 5.04 11.42 4.44
N PRO A 49 5.50 12.03 3.33
CA PRO A 49 5.00 11.70 1.99
C PRO A 49 5.23 10.23 1.64
N VAL A 50 4.16 9.55 1.22
CA VAL A 50 4.22 8.16 0.74
C VAL A 50 4.04 8.13 -0.77
N ASN A 51 5.13 7.80 -1.47
CA ASN A 51 5.15 7.63 -2.91
C ASN A 51 4.91 6.15 -3.23
N VAL A 52 3.92 5.84 -4.07
CA VAL A 52 3.55 4.47 -4.40
C VAL A 52 3.84 4.16 -5.86
N ILE A 53 4.53 3.05 -6.10
CA ILE A 53 4.70 2.41 -7.40
C ILE A 53 3.89 1.12 -7.37
N LEU A 54 2.72 1.14 -8.02
CA LEU A 54 1.81 -0.01 -8.06
C LEU A 54 1.98 -0.76 -9.38
N PHE A 55 2.58 -1.94 -9.34
CA PHE A 55 2.69 -2.80 -10.51
C PHE A 55 1.30 -3.29 -10.97
N PRO A 56 1.07 -3.33 -12.30
CA PRO A 56 -0.20 -3.76 -12.85
C PRO A 56 -0.35 -5.27 -12.68
N MET A 57 -1.08 -5.68 -11.66
CA MET A 57 -1.42 -7.07 -11.40
C MET A 57 -2.92 -7.33 -11.47
N GLU A 58 -3.27 -8.49 -12.00
CA GLU A 58 -4.64 -8.97 -12.13
C GLU A 58 -5.10 -9.53 -10.78
N GLY A 59 -6.27 -9.14 -10.30
CA GLY A 59 -6.88 -9.75 -9.11
C GLY A 59 -6.96 -8.90 -7.85
N ASP A 60 -6.57 -7.62 -7.89
CA ASP A 60 -6.87 -6.67 -6.79
C ASP A 60 -7.40 -5.32 -7.30
N PRO A 61 -8.70 -5.25 -7.66
CA PRO A 61 -9.29 -4.04 -8.23
C PRO A 61 -9.33 -2.85 -7.24
N MET A 62 -9.14 -3.11 -5.95
CA MET A 62 -9.20 -2.08 -4.91
C MET A 62 -7.83 -1.46 -4.62
N ALA A 63 -6.73 -2.14 -4.96
CA ALA A 63 -5.37 -1.68 -4.69
C ALA A 63 -5.11 -0.27 -5.25
N ALA A 64 -5.46 -0.02 -6.52
CA ALA A 64 -5.22 1.27 -7.17
C ALA A 64 -5.89 2.43 -6.43
N ALA A 65 -7.17 2.29 -6.08
CA ALA A 65 -7.91 3.32 -5.37
C ALA A 65 -7.38 3.56 -3.95
N ALA A 66 -7.04 2.47 -3.24
CA ALA A 66 -6.51 2.53 -1.88
C ALA A 66 -5.15 3.24 -1.81
N PHE A 67 -4.21 2.83 -2.67
CA PHE A 67 -2.87 3.42 -2.72
C PHE A 67 -2.88 4.84 -3.27
N TRP A 68 -3.74 5.16 -4.24
CA TRP A 68 -3.95 6.53 -4.69
C TRP A 68 -4.40 7.43 -3.54
N ASN A 69 -5.35 6.96 -2.72
CA ASN A 69 -5.81 7.74 -1.58
C ASN A 69 -4.69 7.95 -0.55
N LEU A 70 -3.90 6.92 -0.23
CA LEU A 70 -2.74 7.01 0.67
C LEU A 70 -1.71 8.04 0.19
N ALA A 71 -1.32 7.97 -1.09
CA ALA A 71 -0.39 8.93 -1.67
C ALA A 71 -0.95 10.35 -1.59
N ARG A 72 -2.22 10.56 -1.97
CA ARG A 72 -2.87 11.86 -1.91
C ARG A 72 -2.96 12.42 -0.48
N THR A 73 -3.32 11.60 0.51
CA THR A 73 -3.50 12.06 1.90
C THR A 73 -2.18 12.33 2.61
N SER A 74 -1.10 11.64 2.20
CA SER A 74 0.26 11.86 2.74
C SER A 74 1.03 12.98 2.03
N GLY A 75 0.54 13.47 0.88
CA GLY A 75 1.25 14.42 0.04
C GLY A 75 2.32 13.79 -0.85
N GLY A 76 2.28 12.48 -1.04
CA GLY A 76 3.14 11.75 -1.98
C GLY A 76 2.54 11.59 -3.38
N SER A 77 3.20 10.78 -4.19
CA SER A 77 2.84 10.52 -5.60
C SER A 77 2.38 9.08 -5.80
N PHE A 78 1.56 8.84 -6.82
CA PHE A 78 1.13 7.51 -7.23
C PHE A 78 1.45 7.29 -8.70
N ILE A 79 2.14 6.19 -9.03
CA ILE A 79 2.34 5.72 -10.39
C ILE A 79 1.94 4.25 -10.51
N SER A 80 1.35 3.89 -11.64
CA SER A 80 1.11 2.48 -12.01
C SER A 80 1.69 2.27 -13.40
N PRO A 81 2.96 1.82 -13.50
CA PRO A 81 3.62 1.65 -14.78
C PRO A 81 2.98 0.54 -15.60
N SER A 82 3.23 0.51 -16.90
CA SER A 82 2.88 -0.63 -17.76
C SER A 82 3.67 -1.89 -17.37
N ARG A 83 3.21 -3.08 -17.78
CA ARG A 83 3.94 -4.36 -17.55
C ARG A 83 5.37 -4.32 -18.10
N ASP A 84 5.61 -3.55 -19.15
CA ASP A 84 6.88 -3.52 -19.87
C ASP A 84 7.91 -2.53 -19.29
N TRP A 85 7.64 -1.96 -18.10
CA TRP A 85 8.56 -1.08 -17.37
C TRP A 85 9.70 -1.88 -16.70
N PRO A 86 10.92 -1.31 -16.54
CA PRO A 86 11.30 0.08 -16.77
C PRO A 86 11.47 0.49 -18.23
#